data_AF-A0A1F4D6H6-F1
#
_entry.id   AF-A0A1F4D6H6-F1
#
_cell.length_a   1.000
_cell.length_b   1.000
_cell.length_c   1.000
_cell.angle_alpha   90.00
_cell.angle_beta   90.00
_cell.angle_gamma   90.00
#
_symmetry.space_group_name_H-M   'P 1'
#
loop_
_entity.id
_entity.type
_entity.pdbx_description
1 polymer ?
#
loop_
_entity_poly.entity_id
_entity_poly.type
_entity_poly.pdbx_seq_one_letter_code
_entity_poly.pdbx_strand_id
1 'polypeptide(L)' 'MANVGEICNREVVFATRETPIITAAKLMRQHHVGTIVIVEQTELTKIVAREQTREAQGRR' A
#
# COMPACT_ATOMS: atom_id res chain seq x y z
N MET A 1 -28.45 8.32 -0.45
CA MET A 1 -27.61 7.12 -0.30
C MET A 1 -26.20 7.60 -0.04
N ALA A 2 -25.56 7.13 1.02
CA ALA A 2 -24.18 7.52 1.31
C ALA A 2 -23.21 6.73 0.43
N ASN A 3 -22.19 7.39 -0.11
CA ASN A 3 -21.13 6.73 -0.87
C ASN A 3 -20.03 6.19 0.06
N VAL A 4 -19.22 5.24 -0.41
CA VAL A 4 -18.16 4.61 0.41
C VAL A 4 -17.17 5.65 0.97
N GLY A 5 -16.84 6.69 0.21
CA GLY A 5 -15.94 7.76 0.63
C GLY A 5 -16.50 8.72 1.69
N GLU A 6 -17.81 8.68 1.94
CA GLU A 6 -18.46 9.40 3.05
C GLU A 6 -18.42 8.62 4.37
N ILE A 7 -18.28 7.29 4.29
CA ILE A 7 -18.33 6.39 5.44
C ILE A 7 -16.92 5.92 5.86
N CYS A 8 -16.00 5.76 4.90
CA CYS A 8 -14.64 5.29 5.17
C CYS A 8 -13.77 6.35 5.85
N ASN A 9 -12.92 5.89 6.77
CA ASN A 9 -11.93 6.74 7.42
C ASN A 9 -10.80 7.12 6.43
N ARG A 10 -10.45 8.41 6.38
CA ARG A 10 -9.39 8.93 5.49
C ARG A 10 -8.01 8.86 6.14
N GLU A 11 -7.96 8.82 7.47
CA GLU A 11 -6.71 8.73 8.23
C GLU A 11 -6.49 7.28 8.68
N VAL A 12 -5.75 6.53 7.87
CA VAL A 12 -5.51 5.10 8.10
C VAL A 12 -4.15 4.88 8.74
N VAL A 13 -4.11 4.13 9.84
CA VAL A 13 -2.86 3.65 10.44
C VAL A 13 -2.31 2.50 9.59
N PHE A 14 -1.06 2.63 9.16
CA PHE A 14 -0.39 1.64 8.31
C PHE A 14 1.03 1.32 8.80
N ALA A 15 1.59 0.24 8.28
CA ALA A 15 2.98 -0.17 8.47
C ALA A 15 3.56 -0.68 7.14
N THR A 16 4.89 -0.83 7.06
CA THR A 16 5.55 -1.42 5.88
C THR A 16 5.83 -2.91 6.08
N ARG A 17 6.16 -3.63 5.01
CA ARG A 17 6.52 -5.06 5.05
C ARG A 17 7.68 -5.37 6.01
N GLU A 18 8.60 -4.43 6.18
CA GLU A 18 9.79 -4.54 7.02
C GLU A 18 9.50 -4.20 8.48
N THR A 19 8.30 -3.70 8.79
CA THR A 19 7.93 -3.30 10.15
C THR A 19 7.85 -4.54 11.05
N PRO A 20 8.61 -4.60 12.17
CA PRO A 20 8.55 -5.72 13.09
C PRO A 20 7.14 -5.90 13.69
N ILE A 21 6.73 -7.15 13.91
CA ILE A 21 5.40 -7.47 14.44
C ILE A 21 5.11 -6.80 15.79
N ILE A 22 6.13 -6.65 16.66
CA ILE A 22 5.99 -5.96 17.95
C ILE A 22 5.69 -4.47 17.77
N THR A 23 6.25 -3.84 16.73
CA THR A 23 6.01 -2.44 16.40
C THR A 23 4.60 -2.28 15.84
N ALA A 24 4.16 -3.18 14.96
CA ALA A 24 2.78 -3.22 14.47
C ALA A 24 1.76 -3.37 15.63
N ALA A 25 2.01 -4.27 16.59
CA ALA A 25 1.17 -4.45 17.76
C ALA A 25 1.15 -3.21 18.68
N LYS A 26 2.29 -2.52 18.83
CA LYS A 26 2.36 -1.25 19.57
C LYS A 26 1.53 -0.16 18.88
N LEU A 27 1.60 -0.04 17.56
CA LEU A 27 0.78 0.90 16.78
C LEU A 27 -0.72 0.61 16.97
N MET A 28 -1.11 -0.67 16.90
CA MET A 28 -2.49 -1.09 17.19
C MET A 28 -2.96 -0.62 18.57
N ARG A 29 -2.16 -0.82 19.62
CA ARG A 29 -2.49 -0.38 20.98
C ARG A 29 -2.51 1.14 21.13
N GLN A 30 -1.57 1.85 20.53
CA GLN A 30 -1.48 3.32 20.60
C GLN A 30 -2.68 4.00 19.93
N HIS A 31 -3.10 3.47 18.78
CA HIS A 31 -4.21 4.02 18.01
C HIS A 31 -5.55 3.35 18.31
N HIS A 32 -5.58 2.40 19.24
CA HIS A 32 -6.78 1.62 19.63
C HIS A 32 -7.47 0.93 18.45
N VAL A 33 -6.70 0.43 17.48
CA VAL A 33 -7.19 -0.27 16.29
C VAL A 33 -6.90 -1.76 16.37
N GLY A 34 -7.85 -2.59 15.94
CA GLY A 34 -7.67 -4.05 15.87
C GLY A 34 -6.99 -4.55 14.59
N THR A 35 -6.77 -3.66 13.62
CA THR A 35 -6.16 -3.99 12.32
C THR A 35 -5.44 -2.77 11.77
N ILE A 36 -4.36 -2.99 11.03
CA ILE A 36 -3.61 -1.96 10.29
C ILE A 36 -3.36 -2.45 8.86
N VAL A 37 -3.19 -1.52 7.93
CA VAL A 37 -2.87 -1.85 6.53
C VAL A 37 -1.36 -1.98 6.37
N ILE A 38 -0.89 -3.01 5.65
CA ILE A 38 0.51 -3.11 5.24
C ILE A 38 0.66 -2.53 3.84
N VAL A 39 1.53 -1.54 3.70
CA VAL A 39 1.82 -0.88 2.41
C VAL A 39 3.24 -1.17 1.96
N GLU A 40 3.43 -1.20 0.65
CA GLU A 40 4.75 -1.28 0.03
C GLU A 40 4.93 -0.03 -0.82
N GLN A 41 5.96 0.78 -0.53
CA GLN A 41 6.26 1.94 -1.36
C GLN A 41 6.82 1.44 -2.69
N THR A 42 6.09 1.74 -3.76
CA THR A 42 6.59 1.51 -5.11
C THR A 42 7.18 2.81 -5.63
N GLU A 43 8.44 2.76 -6.06
CA GLU A 43 9.01 3.83 -6.87
C GLU A 43 8.17 3.95 -8.16
N LEU A 44 7.51 5.10 -8.37
CA LEU A 44 6.69 5.41 -9.55
C LEU A 44 7.38 5.03 -10.87
N THR A 45 8.70 5.14 -10.91
CA THR A 45 9.56 4.79 -12.05
C THR A 45 9.47 3.32 -12.48
N LYS A 46 9.07 2.39 -11.59
CA LYS A 46 9.01 0.95 -11.89
C LYS A 46 7.73 0.51 -12.59
N ILE A 47 6.68 1.34 -12.59
CA ILE A 47 5.38 0.99 -13.19
C ILE A 47 5.47 1.12 -14.72
N VAL A 48 6.14 2.17 -15.22
CA VAL A 48 6.33 2.40 -16.66
C VAL A 48 7.32 1.45 -17.33
N ALA A 49 8.21 0.82 -16.57
CA ALA A 49 9.24 -0.07 -17.14
C ALA A 49 8.73 -1.46 -17.52
N ARG A 50 7.62 -1.93 -16.92
CA ARG A 50 7.14 -3.31 -17.08
C ARG A 50 6.27 -3.54 -18.33
N GLU A 51 5.63 -2.50 -18.86
CA GLU A 51 4.83 -2.63 -20.09
C GLU A 51 5.62 -2.38 -21.37
N GLN A 52 6.73 -1.64 -21.32
CA GLN A 52 7.47 -1.23 -22.53
C GLN A 52 8.46 -2.29 -23.05
N THR A 53 8.82 -3.31 -22.26
CA THR A 53 9.86 -4.30 -22.66
C THR A 53 9.34 -5.48 -23.49
N ARG A 54 8.03 -5.57 -23.77
CA ARG A 54 7.45 -6.63 -24.62
C ARG A 54 7.31 -6.27 -26.10
N GLU A 55 7.38 -5.00 -26.48
CA GLU A 55 7.14 -4.59 -27.88
C GLU A 55 8.41 -4.39 -28.72
N ALA A 56 9.61 -4.38 -28.13
CA ALA A 56 10.85 -4.06 -28.85
C ALA A 56 11.64 -5.27 -29.44
N GLN A 57 11.16 -6.52 -29.28
CA GLN A 57 11.88 -7.73 -29.79
C GLN A 57 11.19 -8.41 -30.99
N GLY A 58 10.37 -7.69 -31.74
CA GLY A 58 9.62 -8.29 -32.84
C GLY A 58 9.38 -7.36 -34.02
N ARG A 59 10.43 -6.93 -34.74
CA ARG A 59 10.32 -6.76 -36.20
C ARG A 59 11.68 -6.80 -36.88
N ARG A 60 11.81 -7.81 -37.74
CA ARG A 60 12.72 -7.85 -38.89
C ARG A 60 12.45 -6.66 -39.81
#